data_AF-A0A498G2E3-F1
#
_entry.id   AF-A0A498G2E3-F1
#
_cell.length_a   1.000
_cell.length_b   1.000
_cell.length_c   1.000
_cell.angle_alpha   90.00
_cell.angle_beta   90.00
_cell.angle_gamma   90.00
#
_symmetry.space_group_name_H-M   'P 1'
#
loop_
_entity.id
_entity.type
_entity.pdbx_description
1 polymer ?
#
loop_
_entity_poly.entity_id
_entity_poly.type
_entity_poly.pdbx_seq_one_letter_code
_entity_poly.pdbx_strand_id
1 'polypeptide(L)' 'MDDEGFVIGSGRSGVVRQLGHDDFDPVGTLVLIAIYMVIVGAMWIFMYFVEFLGGDLTVIG' A
#
# COMPACT_ATOMS: atom_id res chain seq x y z
N MET A 1 29.73 -23.86 -44.80
CA MET A 1 29.12 -22.51 -44.87
C MET A 1 28.30 -22.44 -43.61
N ASP A 2 28.91 -21.87 -42.57
CA ASP A 2 28.51 -22.05 -41.19
C ASP A 2 28.29 -20.65 -40.65
N ASP A 3 27.07 -20.14 -40.80
CA ASP A 3 26.62 -18.89 -40.21
C ASP A 3 25.41 -19.21 -39.32
N GLU A 4 25.66 -19.97 -38.26
CA GLU A 4 24.75 -20.05 -37.11
C GLU A 4 24.80 -18.70 -36.40
N GLY A 5 23.90 -17.80 -36.81
CA GLY A 5 23.66 -16.52 -36.17
C GLY A 5 23.22 -16.73 -34.72
N PHE A 6 24.20 -16.67 -33.82
CA PHE A 6 24.01 -16.73 -32.37
C PHE A 6 23.02 -15.65 -31.92
N VAL A 7 21.82 -16.11 -31.53
CA VAL A 7 20.83 -15.29 -30.84
C VAL A 7 21.26 -15.14 -29.38
N ILE A 8 22.15 -14.17 -29.10
CA ILE A 8 22.46 -13.78 -27.71
C ILE A 8 21.25 -13.00 -27.17
N GLY A 9 20.66 -13.49 -26.10
CA GLY A 9 19.61 -12.79 -25.37
C GLY A 9 20.08 -11.43 -24.85
N SER A 10 19.31 -10.38 -25.12
CA SER A 10 19.43 -9.12 -24.38
C SER A 10 18.77 -9.26 -23.01
N GLY A 11 19.52 -9.87 -22.09
CA GLY A 11 19.24 -9.70 -20.68
C GLY A 11 19.26 -8.21 -20.32
N ARG A 12 18.08 -7.67 -19.98
CA ARG A 12 17.88 -6.48 -19.12
C ARG A 12 18.39 -5.14 -19.67
N SER A 13 17.64 -4.53 -20.58
CA SER A 13 17.54 -3.07 -20.68
C SER A 13 16.29 -2.62 -19.93
N GLY A 14 16.41 -1.69 -18.98
CA GLY A 14 15.32 -1.23 -18.13
C GLY A 14 14.10 -0.81 -18.95
N VAL A 15 13.03 -1.62 -18.88
CA VAL A 15 11.72 -1.24 -19.40
C VAL A 15 11.18 -0.18 -18.44
N VAL A 16 11.55 1.09 -18.68
CA VAL A 16 10.83 2.22 -18.10
C VAL A 16 9.54 2.34 -18.89
N ARG A 17 8.59 1.45 -18.61
CA ARG A 17 7.21 1.60 -19.08
C ARG A 17 6.65 2.80 -18.34
N GLN A 18 6.33 3.88 -19.05
CA GLN A 18 5.48 4.93 -18.50
C GLN A 18 4.15 4.26 -18.14
N LEU A 19 3.87 4.14 -16.83
CA LEU A 19 2.54 3.77 -16.36
C LEU A 19 1.61 4.90 -16.79
N GLY A 20 0.64 4.59 -17.64
CA GLY A 20 -0.38 5.57 -18.01
C GLY A 20 -1.24 5.88 -16.80
N HIS A 21 -1.80 7.09 -16.72
CA HIS A 21 -2.81 7.39 -15.69
C HIS A 21 -4.03 6.47 -15.81
N ASP A 22 -4.25 5.89 -17.00
CA ASP A 22 -5.28 4.89 -17.29
C ASP A 22 -5.02 3.53 -16.61
N ASP A 23 -3.77 3.25 -16.22
CA ASP A 23 -3.41 2.06 -15.46
C ASP A 23 -3.65 2.24 -13.94
N PHE A 24 -4.00 3.45 -13.49
CA PHE A 24 -4.35 3.72 -12.09
C PHE A 24 -5.81 3.32 -11.82
N ASP A 25 -6.02 2.42 -10.86
CA ASP A 25 -7.35 2.07 -10.37
C ASP A 25 -7.74 2.97 -9.17
N PRO A 26 -8.59 4.00 -9.38
CA PRO A 26 -9.01 4.89 -8.31
C PRO A 26 -9.91 4.18 -7.30
N VAL A 27 -10.66 3.16 -7.72
CA VAL A 27 -11.56 2.41 -6.84
C VAL A 27 -10.74 1.52 -5.91
N GLY A 28 -9.74 0.80 -6.43
CA GLY A 28 -8.82 0.01 -5.63
C GLY A 28 -8.10 0.85 -4.57
N THR A 29 -7.62 2.03 -4.96
CA THR A 29 -6.95 2.96 -4.02
C THR A 29 -7.92 3.49 -2.96
N LEU A 30 -9.16 3.85 -3.34
CA LEU A 30 -10.17 4.30 -2.39
C LEU A 30 -10.52 3.20 -1.38
N VAL A 31 -10.63 1.95 -1.83
CA VAL A 31 -10.88 0.79 -0.95
C VAL A 31 -9.73 0.63 0.06
N LEU A 32 -8.47 0.75 -0.38
CA LEU A 32 -7.31 0.68 0.52
C LEU A 32 -7.35 1.80 1.57
N ILE A 33 -7.65 3.03 1.17
CA ILE A 33 -7.80 4.18 2.08
C ILE A 33 -8.94 3.92 3.07
N ALA A 34 -10.09 3.43 2.59
CA ALA A 34 -11.24 3.15 3.45
C ALA A 34 -10.90 2.08 4.49
N ILE A 35 -10.24 1.00 4.09
CA ILE A 35 -9.77 -0.05 5.01
C ILE A 35 -8.78 0.54 6.03
N TYR A 36 -7.83 1.35 5.59
CA TYR A 36 -6.89 2.02 6.48
C TYR A 36 -7.60 2.89 7.53
N MET A 37 -8.57 3.71 7.11
CA MET A 37 -9.35 4.57 8.00
C MET A 37 -10.17 3.75 9.01
N VAL A 38 -10.72 2.60 8.58
CA VAL A 38 -11.42 1.68 9.48
C VAL A 38 -10.47 1.10 10.52
N ILE A 39 -9.27 0.67 10.12
CA ILE A 39 -8.27 0.13 11.05
C ILE A 39 -7.86 1.20 12.07
N VAL A 40 -7.52 2.40 11.60
CA VAL A 40 -7.13 3.52 12.48
C VAL A 40 -8.27 3.89 13.43
N GLY A 41 -9.51 4.01 12.91
CA GLY A 41 -10.68 4.30 13.73
C GLY A 41 -10.97 3.21 14.75
N ALA A 42 -10.86 1.94 14.37
CA ALA A 42 -11.02 0.81 15.28
C ALA A 42 -9.94 0.80 16.37
N MET A 43 -8.68 1.03 16.01
CA MET A 43 -7.58 1.15 16.98
C MET A 43 -7.78 2.36 17.90
N TRP A 44 -8.24 3.49 17.38
CA TRP A 44 -8.53 4.69 18.18
C TRP A 44 -9.66 4.45 19.18
N ILE A 45 -10.78 3.86 18.74
CA ILE A 45 -11.89 3.47 19.61
C ILE A 45 -11.43 2.45 20.64
N PHE A 46 -10.66 1.44 20.23
CA PHE A 46 -10.12 0.42 21.12
C PHE A 46 -9.20 1.03 22.19
N MET A 47 -8.29 1.93 21.80
CA MET A 47 -7.42 2.64 22.71
C MET A 47 -8.23 3.48 23.71
N TYR A 48 -9.26 4.18 23.24
CA TYR A 48 -10.20 4.89 24.11
C TYR A 48 -10.78 3.93 25.16
N PHE A 49 -11.33 2.78 24.77
CA PHE A 49 -11.84 1.81 25.74
C PHE A 49 -10.76 1.30 26.71
N VAL A 50 -9.54 1.02 26.23
CA VAL A 50 -8.42 0.57 27.07
C VAL A 50 -8.05 1.63 28.12
N GLU A 51 -8.02 2.89 27.72
CA GLU A 51 -7.72 4.02 28.60
C GLU A 51 -8.84 4.25 29.62
N PHE A 52 -10.10 4.26 29.19
CA PHE A 52 -11.23 4.62 30.05
C PHE A 52 -11.85 3.44 30.86
N LEU A 53 -11.56 2.17 30.55
CA LEU A 53 -12.01 1.01 31.36
C LEU A 53 -10.90 0.39 32.24
N GLY A 54 -9.61 0.71 32.00
CA GLY A 54 -8.48 -0.06 32.57
C GLY A 54 -7.46 0.71 33.41
N GLY A 55 -7.49 2.05 33.47
CA GLY A 55 -6.57 2.83 34.29
C GLY A 55 -6.97 4.29 34.37
N ASP A 56 -7.31 4.73 35.59
CA ASP A 56 -7.78 6.06 35.99
C ASP A 56 -7.42 7.22 35.04
N LEU A 57 -8.47 7.98 34.66
CA LEU A 57 -8.34 9.30 34.07
C LEU A 57 -7.53 10.22 35.01
N THR A 58 -6.23 10.43 34.77
CA THR A 58 -5.63 11.70 35.21
C THR A 58 -6.03 12.78 34.20
N VAL A 59 -7.32 13.14 34.22
CA VAL A 59 -7.79 14.42 33.68
C VAL A 59 -7.14 15.48 34.55
N ILE A 60 -6.00 16.01 34.10
CA ILE A 60 -5.48 17.27 34.62
C ILE A 60 -6.10 18.35 33.74
N GLY A 61 -7.22 18.86 34.24
CA GLY A 61 -7.91 20.08 33.84
C GLY A 61 -8.43 20.74 35.09
#